data_AF-A0A970LGV2-F1
#
_entry.id   AF-A0A970LGV2-F1
#
_cell.length_a   1.000
_cell.length_b   1.000
_cell.length_c   1.000
_cell.angle_alpha   90.00
_cell.angle_beta   90.00
_cell.angle_gamma   90.00
#
_symmetry.space_group_name_H-M   'P 1'
#
loop_
_entity.id
_entity.type
_entity.pdbx_description
1 polymer ?
#
loop_
_entity_poly.entity_id
_entity_poly.type
_entity_poly.pdbx_seq_one_letter_code
_entity_poly.pdbx_strand_id
1 'polypeptide(L)'
;MSEIINNREYRQKALKELILELHDGKSVDEVKEKFAELIEGVSAMEISEMESAIIAEGMPIEEVQRLCDVHSAVFKGSIEDIHKEDTRELEKIPGHPLNTFLSENRELENLLKDELKDAIESFKDDDGKVQVLKLIESLNLLWDIDKHYSRKENIIFPYLEKYGITAPPKVMWGVDDEIRAEIKGIKLELKSYIGNKEEVVKRLGILIERVNEMIFKEENILFPMCKDTLSLDEWITVAEDSEEIGYCLIEPSGVWKPYSAKQEDKLGESVEKPGQIRLPTGFFTALELELMMNTLPFDITFIGKDDTVKYFSQGPERIFPRTKAIIGRTVQNCHPPASVHTVESILHDFKNGVKDSESFWIKAADIYVYIRYFAIRDKDGVYMGTLEVTQNIKPIQEISGEKRLLD
;
A
#
# COMPACT_ATOMS: atom_id res chain seq x y z
N MET A 1 -33.61 -21.71 -1.03
CA MET A 1 -33.58 -20.44 -0.27
C MET A 1 -34.30 -20.52 1.07
N SER A 2 -35.46 -21.16 1.21
CA SER A 2 -36.18 -21.21 2.51
C SER A 2 -35.50 -22.07 3.59
N GLU A 3 -34.85 -23.18 3.24
CA GLU A 3 -34.19 -24.07 4.24
C GLU A 3 -32.95 -23.44 4.89
N ILE A 4 -32.13 -22.71 4.12
CA ILE A 4 -30.92 -22.02 4.64
C ILE A 4 -31.32 -20.85 5.55
N ILE A 5 -32.36 -20.11 5.17
CA ILE A 5 -32.90 -19.00 5.99
C ILE A 5 -33.53 -19.55 7.28
N ASN A 6 -34.30 -20.65 7.22
CA ASN A 6 -34.86 -21.31 8.40
C ASN A 6 -33.77 -21.79 9.37
N ASN A 7 -32.66 -22.30 8.85
CA ASN A 7 -31.55 -22.79 9.68
C ASN A 7 -30.81 -21.63 10.38
N ARG A 8 -30.65 -20.48 9.71
CA ARG A 8 -30.03 -19.28 10.30
C ARG A 8 -30.88 -18.68 11.43
N GLU A 9 -32.18 -18.50 11.22
CA GLU A 9 -33.08 -17.98 12.26
C GLU A 9 -33.19 -18.95 13.45
N TYR A 10 -33.21 -20.25 13.19
CA TYR A 10 -33.17 -21.29 14.23
C TYR A 10 -31.90 -21.20 15.08
N ARG A 11 -30.73 -21.11 14.42
CA ARG A 11 -29.42 -20.99 15.09
C ARG A 11 -29.31 -19.71 15.91
N GLN A 12 -29.76 -18.58 15.37
CA GLN A 12 -29.76 -17.31 16.11
C GLN A 12 -30.63 -17.39 17.38
N LYS A 13 -31.80 -18.02 17.29
CA LYS A 13 -32.69 -18.22 18.45
C LYS A 13 -32.07 -19.15 19.50
N ALA A 14 -31.44 -20.24 19.08
CA ALA A 14 -30.77 -21.17 19.98
C ALA A 14 -29.53 -20.54 20.64
N LEU A 15 -28.78 -19.70 19.91
CA LEU A 15 -27.65 -18.95 20.46
C LEU A 15 -28.13 -17.97 21.54
N LYS A 16 -29.26 -17.31 21.31
CA LYS A 16 -29.93 -16.45 22.30
C LYS A 16 -30.35 -17.22 23.56
N GLU A 17 -30.86 -18.44 23.41
CA GLU A 17 -31.22 -19.31 24.54
C GLU A 17 -29.96 -19.72 25.35
N LEU A 18 -28.84 -20.00 24.69
CA LEU A 18 -27.57 -20.32 25.38
C LEU A 18 -27.02 -19.12 26.17
N ILE A 19 -27.16 -17.90 25.66
CA ILE A 19 -26.78 -16.68 26.39
C ILE A 19 -27.63 -16.53 27.67
N LEU A 20 -28.94 -16.77 27.56
CA LEU A 20 -29.84 -16.72 28.72
C LEU A 20 -29.51 -17.83 29.74
N GLU A 21 -29.16 -19.04 29.28
CA GLU A 21 -28.72 -20.11 30.17
C GLU A 21 -27.45 -19.74 30.96
N LEU A 22 -26.49 -19.05 30.33
CA LEU A 22 -25.29 -18.52 30.99
C LEU A 22 -25.59 -17.36 31.94
N HIS A 23 -26.57 -16.51 31.60
CA HIS A 23 -27.05 -15.45 32.48
C HIS A 23 -27.71 -16.00 33.75
N ASP A 24 -28.52 -17.05 33.60
CA ASP A 24 -29.23 -17.74 34.69
C ASP A 24 -28.30 -18.61 35.57
N GLY A 25 -26.99 -18.57 35.32
CA GLY A 25 -25.97 -19.13 36.20
C GLY A 25 -25.46 -20.51 35.82
N LYS A 26 -25.77 -21.03 34.62
CA LYS A 26 -25.10 -22.22 34.11
C LYS A 26 -23.63 -21.93 33.81
N SER A 27 -22.78 -22.92 34.05
CA SER A 27 -21.36 -22.86 33.73
C SER A 27 -21.10 -23.07 32.24
N VAL A 28 -19.94 -22.60 31.77
CA VAL A 28 -19.46 -22.79 30.39
C VAL A 28 -19.44 -24.28 30.02
N ASP A 29 -19.06 -25.16 30.95
CA ASP A 29 -18.99 -26.61 30.72
C ASP A 29 -20.37 -27.24 30.46
N GLU A 30 -21.44 -26.70 31.05
CA GLU A 30 -22.81 -27.22 30.90
C GLU A 30 -23.46 -26.84 29.57
N VAL A 31 -23.03 -25.74 28.95
CA VAL A 31 -23.55 -25.25 27.67
C VAL A 31 -22.65 -25.59 26.48
N LYS A 32 -21.42 -26.06 26.76
CA LYS A 32 -20.37 -26.33 25.79
C LYS A 32 -20.80 -27.27 24.65
N GLU A 33 -21.40 -28.41 24.99
CA GLU A 33 -21.80 -29.43 24.01
C GLU A 33 -22.92 -28.92 23.09
N LYS A 34 -23.94 -28.27 23.68
CA LYS A 34 -25.03 -27.65 22.91
C LYS A 34 -24.53 -26.55 21.99
N PHE A 35 -23.56 -25.76 22.45
CA PHE A 35 -22.95 -24.72 21.64
C PHE A 35 -22.19 -25.33 20.45
N ALA A 36 -21.38 -26.38 20.69
CA ALA A 36 -20.61 -27.07 19.65
C ALA A 36 -21.49 -27.64 18.53
N GLU A 37 -22.60 -28.31 18.87
CA GLU A 37 -23.57 -28.82 17.88
C GLU A 37 -24.23 -27.69 17.08
N LEU A 38 -24.46 -26.53 17.71
CA LEU A 38 -25.15 -25.41 17.07
C LEU A 38 -24.29 -24.72 16.02
N ILE A 39 -22.98 -24.59 16.29
CA ILE A 39 -22.01 -23.90 15.45
C ILE A 39 -21.23 -24.83 14.51
N GLU A 40 -21.58 -26.13 14.47
CA GLU A 40 -20.98 -27.08 13.55
C GLU A 40 -21.22 -26.64 12.08
N GLY A 41 -20.12 -26.48 11.34
CA GLY A 41 -20.14 -26.00 9.96
C GLY A 41 -20.48 -24.51 9.77
N VAL A 42 -20.43 -23.69 10.83
CA VAL A 42 -20.66 -22.24 10.81
C VAL A 42 -19.33 -21.49 10.83
N SER A 43 -19.18 -20.49 9.97
CA SER A 43 -17.94 -19.69 9.95
C SER A 43 -17.89 -18.68 11.12
N ALA A 44 -16.68 -18.28 11.55
CA ALA A 44 -16.52 -17.24 12.56
C ALA A 44 -17.21 -15.91 12.19
N MET A 45 -17.28 -15.59 10.88
CA MET A 45 -18.02 -14.43 10.37
C MET A 45 -19.53 -14.57 10.59
N GLU A 46 -20.09 -15.74 10.30
CA GLU A 46 -21.52 -16.01 10.54
C GLU A 46 -21.86 -15.98 12.03
N ILE A 47 -20.95 -16.41 12.91
CA ILE A 47 -21.11 -16.28 14.37
C ILE A 47 -21.14 -14.80 14.77
N SER A 48 -20.18 -14.00 14.29
CA SER A 48 -20.13 -12.55 14.55
C SER A 48 -21.36 -11.80 14.01
N GLU A 49 -21.88 -12.20 12.85
CA GLU A 49 -23.13 -11.65 12.29
C GLU A 49 -24.35 -12.02 13.16
N MET A 50 -24.42 -13.25 13.69
CA MET A 50 -25.49 -13.67 14.60
C MET A 50 -25.42 -12.92 15.94
N GLU A 51 -24.23 -12.75 16.51
CA GLU A 51 -24.00 -11.95 17.72
C GLU A 51 -24.42 -10.49 17.52
N SER A 52 -24.01 -9.90 16.40
CA SER A 52 -24.38 -8.53 16.02
C SER A 52 -25.90 -8.36 15.88
N ALA A 53 -26.58 -9.36 15.30
CA ALA A 53 -28.03 -9.36 15.17
C ALA A 53 -28.73 -9.48 16.55
N ILE A 54 -28.20 -10.28 17.46
CA ILE A 54 -28.71 -10.43 18.84
C ILE A 54 -28.54 -9.13 19.65
N ILE A 55 -27.42 -8.43 19.48
CA ILE A 55 -27.20 -7.10 20.07
C ILE A 55 -28.21 -6.09 19.51
N ALA A 56 -28.44 -6.11 18.19
CA ALA A 56 -29.41 -5.23 17.54
C ALA A 56 -30.87 -5.48 18.00
N GLU A 57 -31.19 -6.70 18.46
CA GLU A 57 -32.47 -7.05 19.08
C GLU A 57 -32.60 -6.59 20.56
N GLY A 58 -31.57 -5.94 21.11
CA GLY A 58 -31.59 -5.34 22.44
C GLY A 58 -30.94 -6.18 23.55
N MET A 59 -30.18 -7.22 23.20
CA MET A 59 -29.39 -7.96 24.19
C MET A 59 -28.17 -7.14 24.64
N PRO A 60 -27.87 -7.04 25.96
CA PRO A 60 -26.69 -6.34 26.44
C PRO A 60 -25.40 -6.96 25.92
N ILE A 61 -24.43 -6.11 25.58
CA ILE A 61 -23.12 -6.52 25.03
C ILE A 61 -22.37 -7.40 26.03
N GLU A 62 -22.51 -7.13 27.33
CA GLU A 62 -21.86 -7.88 28.40
C GLU A 62 -22.34 -9.34 28.46
N GLU A 63 -23.59 -9.61 28.05
CA GLU A 63 -24.14 -10.97 28.00
C GLU A 63 -23.65 -11.73 26.76
N VAL A 64 -23.49 -11.03 25.64
CA VAL A 64 -22.91 -11.60 24.42
C VAL A 64 -21.42 -11.89 24.61
N GLN A 65 -20.68 -11.05 25.34
CA GLN A 65 -19.27 -11.29 25.67
C GLN A 65 -19.02 -12.59 26.43
N ARG A 66 -19.99 -13.08 27.23
CA ARG A 66 -19.86 -14.37 27.93
C ARG A 66 -19.81 -15.57 26.97
N LEU A 67 -20.31 -15.43 25.73
CA LEU A 67 -20.13 -16.45 24.69
C LEU A 67 -18.69 -16.54 24.19
N CYS A 68 -17.90 -15.47 24.25
CA CYS A 68 -16.50 -15.49 23.79
C CYS A 68 -15.65 -16.48 24.61
N ASP A 69 -15.99 -16.69 25.88
CA ASP A 69 -15.35 -17.69 26.75
C ASP A 69 -15.74 -19.12 26.33
N VAL A 70 -16.99 -19.32 25.90
CA VAL A 70 -17.49 -20.59 25.35
C VAL A 70 -16.82 -20.89 23.99
N HIS A 71 -16.68 -19.89 23.11
CA HIS A 71 -15.97 -20.03 21.83
C HIS A 71 -14.55 -20.56 22.07
N SER A 72 -13.82 -19.93 22.99
CA SER A 72 -12.46 -20.33 23.34
C SER A 72 -12.38 -21.77 23.89
N ALA A 73 -13.40 -22.22 24.62
CA ALA A 73 -13.45 -23.57 25.20
C ALA A 73 -13.87 -24.65 24.19
N VAL A 74 -14.73 -24.33 23.23
CA VAL A 74 -15.26 -25.26 22.20
C VAL A 74 -14.30 -25.40 21.02
N PHE A 75 -13.73 -24.29 20.54
CA PHE A 75 -12.77 -24.30 19.41
C PHE A 75 -11.41 -24.91 19.78
N LYS A 76 -11.05 -24.99 21.07
CA LYS A 76 -9.87 -25.74 21.53
C LYS A 76 -10.00 -27.26 21.40
N GLY A 77 -11.22 -27.80 21.27
CA GLY A 77 -11.49 -29.24 21.28
C GLY A 77 -11.96 -29.85 19.95
N SER A 78 -12.33 -29.03 18.95
CA SER A 78 -13.01 -29.49 17.73
C SER A 78 -12.35 -28.94 16.47
N ILE A 79 -11.03 -29.17 16.34
CA ILE A 79 -10.30 -28.92 15.09
C ILE A 79 -10.22 -30.25 14.33
N GLU A 80 -11.36 -30.70 13.81
CA GLU A 80 -11.40 -31.66 12.71
C GLU A 80 -12.40 -31.13 11.67
N ASP A 81 -11.82 -30.67 10.57
CA ASP A 81 -12.34 -30.51 9.20
C ASP A 81 -13.69 -29.81 8.97
N ILE A 82 -13.64 -28.74 8.16
CA ILE A 82 -14.40 -28.57 6.89
C ILE A 82 -14.04 -27.18 6.27
N HIS A 83 -13.34 -27.23 5.12
CA HIS A 83 -13.19 -26.20 4.08
C HIS A 83 -12.72 -24.76 4.42
N LYS A 84 -11.46 -24.64 4.88
CA LYS A 84 -10.53 -23.54 4.51
C LYS A 84 -9.14 -24.14 4.32
N GLU A 85 -8.81 -24.53 3.09
CA GLU A 85 -7.43 -24.87 2.72
C GLU A 85 -6.66 -23.58 2.38
N ASP A 86 -5.45 -23.50 2.94
CA ASP A 86 -4.36 -22.56 2.64
C ASP A 86 -4.25 -21.15 3.27
N THR A 87 -4.85 -20.88 4.43
CA THR A 87 -4.34 -19.80 5.30
C THR A 87 -3.43 -20.29 6.42
N ARG A 88 -3.27 -21.59 6.68
CA ARG A 88 -2.64 -22.02 7.95
C ARG A 88 -1.12 -21.78 8.04
N GLU A 89 -0.41 -21.63 6.92
CA GLU A 89 1.05 -21.45 6.93
C GLU A 89 1.58 -20.46 5.86
N LEU A 90 0.88 -19.34 5.61
CA LEU A 90 1.33 -18.30 4.67
C LEU A 90 2.77 -17.83 4.97
N GLU A 91 3.12 -17.79 6.26
CA GLU A 91 4.45 -17.50 6.79
C GLU A 91 5.56 -18.44 6.30
N LYS A 92 5.24 -19.64 5.80
CA LYS A 92 6.20 -20.64 5.32
C LYS A 92 6.31 -20.71 3.80
N ILE A 93 5.43 -20.02 3.07
CA ILE A 93 5.41 -20.07 1.60
C ILE A 93 6.51 -19.16 1.05
N PRO A 94 7.52 -19.69 0.35
CA PRO A 94 8.59 -18.86 -0.22
C PRO A 94 8.03 -17.78 -1.16
N GLY A 95 8.49 -16.55 -0.98
CA GLY A 95 8.05 -15.39 -1.75
C GLY A 95 6.73 -14.76 -1.29
N HIS A 96 5.97 -15.40 -0.41
CA HIS A 96 4.73 -14.79 0.11
C HIS A 96 5.10 -13.56 0.95
N PRO A 97 4.37 -12.43 0.86
CA PRO A 97 4.73 -11.21 1.58
C PRO A 97 4.93 -11.42 3.09
N LEU A 98 4.04 -12.17 3.73
CA LEU A 98 4.20 -12.55 5.15
C LEU A 98 5.49 -13.33 5.43
N ASN A 99 5.88 -14.29 4.58
CA ASN A 99 7.15 -15.01 4.73
C ASN A 99 8.33 -14.05 4.62
N THR A 100 8.27 -13.11 3.68
CA THR A 100 9.31 -12.08 3.50
C THR A 100 9.42 -11.18 4.73
N PHE A 101 8.32 -10.59 5.22
CA PHE A 101 8.35 -9.74 6.42
C PHE A 101 8.93 -10.48 7.64
N LEU A 102 8.56 -11.74 7.84
CA LEU A 102 9.12 -12.55 8.93
C LEU A 102 10.61 -12.83 8.73
N SER A 103 11.05 -13.09 7.50
CA SER A 103 12.47 -13.31 7.20
C SER A 103 13.29 -12.05 7.45
N GLU A 104 12.78 -10.89 7.06
CA GLU A 104 13.41 -9.60 7.36
C GLU A 104 13.49 -9.32 8.86
N ASN A 105 12.45 -9.68 9.63
CA ASN A 105 12.50 -9.57 11.09
C ASN A 105 13.60 -10.44 11.70
N ARG A 106 13.87 -11.63 11.15
CA ARG A 106 15.00 -12.47 11.58
C ARG A 106 16.35 -11.86 11.23
N GLU A 107 16.49 -11.29 10.03
CA GLU A 107 17.73 -10.61 9.66
C GLU A 107 17.98 -9.34 10.49
N LEU A 108 16.93 -8.59 10.83
CA LEU A 108 17.01 -7.47 11.76
C LEU A 108 17.46 -7.93 13.14
N GLU A 109 16.87 -8.98 13.70
CA GLU A 109 17.31 -9.54 14.98
C GLU A 109 18.78 -9.98 14.97
N ASN A 110 19.22 -10.66 13.90
CA ASN A 110 20.62 -11.06 13.73
C ASN A 110 21.54 -9.83 13.68
N LEU A 111 21.19 -8.82 12.89
CA LEU A 111 21.94 -7.56 12.79
C LEU A 111 22.06 -6.86 14.15
N LEU A 112 20.97 -6.80 14.92
CA LEU A 112 20.96 -6.17 16.24
C LEU A 112 21.79 -6.96 17.27
N LYS A 113 21.69 -8.29 17.24
CA LYS A 113 22.31 -9.18 18.22
C LYS A 113 23.81 -9.37 17.99
N ASP A 114 24.22 -9.43 16.73
CA ASP A 114 25.58 -9.76 16.34
C ASP A 114 26.33 -8.47 15.96
N GLU A 115 26.07 -7.90 14.78
CA GLU A 115 26.88 -6.78 14.25
C GLU A 115 26.78 -5.50 15.10
N LEU A 116 25.56 -5.03 15.39
CA LEU A 116 25.38 -3.78 16.10
C LEU A 116 25.85 -3.90 17.55
N LYS A 117 25.60 -5.04 18.19
CA LYS A 117 26.05 -5.29 19.57
C LYS A 117 27.58 -5.34 19.66
N ASP A 118 28.24 -6.01 18.71
CA ASP A 118 29.71 -6.07 18.65
C ASP A 118 30.31 -4.68 18.40
N ALA A 119 29.67 -3.86 17.56
CA ALA A 119 30.06 -2.48 17.34
C ALA A 119 29.89 -1.62 18.60
N ILE A 120 28.80 -1.83 19.36
CA ILE A 120 28.56 -1.15 20.66
C ILE A 120 29.60 -1.55 21.69
N GLU A 121 29.92 -2.84 21.86
CA GLU A 121 30.93 -3.28 22.82
C GLU A 121 32.32 -2.76 22.44
N SER A 122 32.68 -2.80 21.16
CA SER A 122 33.94 -2.20 20.67
C SER A 122 34.01 -0.69 20.96
N PHE A 123 32.90 0.03 20.82
CA PHE A 123 32.81 1.46 21.10
C PHE A 123 32.82 1.78 22.62
N LYS A 124 32.27 0.89 23.46
CA LYS A 124 32.37 1.01 24.93
C LYS A 124 33.82 0.92 25.39
N ASP A 125 34.59 0.00 24.82
CA ASP A 125 36.00 -0.19 25.14
C ASP A 125 36.87 0.99 24.67
N ASP A 126 36.66 1.45 23.43
CA ASP A 126 37.39 2.56 22.82
C ASP A 126 36.47 3.38 21.89
N ASP A 127 36.25 4.66 22.19
CA ASP A 127 35.45 5.58 21.37
C ASP A 127 36.29 6.39 20.37
N GLY A 128 37.46 5.85 20.03
CA GLY A 128 38.29 6.33 18.94
C GLY A 128 37.56 6.39 17.59
N LYS A 129 38.15 7.15 16.66
CA LYS A 129 37.55 7.42 15.33
C LYS A 129 37.18 6.14 14.56
N VAL A 130 37.94 5.06 14.72
CA VAL A 130 37.69 3.79 14.01
C VAL A 130 36.40 3.13 14.50
N GLN A 131 36.18 3.13 15.81
CA GLN A 131 35.01 2.50 16.45
C GLN A 131 33.75 3.34 16.21
N VAL A 132 33.88 4.66 16.24
CA VAL A 132 32.81 5.57 15.80
C VAL A 132 32.38 5.26 14.36
N LEU A 133 33.34 5.07 13.44
CA LEU A 133 33.02 4.74 12.05
C LEU A 133 32.34 3.38 11.90
N LYS A 134 32.82 2.34 12.61
CA LYS A 134 32.17 1.02 12.63
C LYS A 134 30.72 1.08 13.12
N LEU A 135 30.46 1.89 14.14
CA LEU A 135 29.12 2.09 14.66
C LEU A 135 28.22 2.82 13.66
N ILE A 136 28.76 3.82 12.95
CA ILE A 136 28.05 4.49 11.84
C ILE A 136 27.74 3.49 10.71
N GLU A 137 28.68 2.62 10.35
CA GLU A 137 28.46 1.58 9.34
C GLU A 137 27.34 0.61 9.74
N SER A 138 27.34 0.15 11.00
CA SER A 138 26.28 -0.72 11.54
C SER A 138 24.91 -0.02 11.52
N LEU A 139 24.85 1.27 11.86
CA LEU A 139 23.63 2.08 11.78
C LEU A 139 23.22 2.45 10.34
N ASN A 140 24.14 2.40 9.38
CA ASN A 140 23.80 2.52 7.96
C ASN A 140 23.13 1.24 7.47
N LEU A 141 23.60 0.08 7.90
CA LEU A 141 22.97 -1.18 7.58
C LEU A 141 21.59 -1.30 8.25
N LEU A 142 21.47 -0.93 9.53
CA LEU A 142 20.17 -0.92 10.23
C LEU A 142 19.15 0.05 9.59
N TRP A 143 19.62 1.12 8.92
CA TRP A 143 18.71 2.06 8.25
C TRP A 143 17.87 1.40 7.14
N ASP A 144 18.28 0.22 6.66
CA ASP A 144 17.49 -0.54 5.68
C ASP A 144 16.09 -0.95 6.22
N ILE A 145 15.89 -0.90 7.54
CA ILE A 145 14.58 -1.06 8.20
C ILE A 145 13.52 -0.07 7.69
N ASP A 146 13.95 1.07 7.14
CA ASP A 146 13.06 2.07 6.55
C ASP A 146 12.21 1.49 5.41
N LYS A 147 12.75 0.55 4.62
CA LYS A 147 12.01 -0.15 3.56
C LYS A 147 10.95 -1.09 4.14
N HIS A 148 11.30 -1.84 5.19
CA HIS A 148 10.37 -2.73 5.88
C HIS A 148 9.16 -1.95 6.42
N TYR A 149 9.42 -0.88 7.17
CA TYR A 149 8.39 -0.01 7.69
C TYR A 149 7.60 0.68 6.57
N SER A 150 8.27 1.16 5.51
CA SER A 150 7.59 1.81 4.38
C SER A 150 6.59 0.89 3.68
N ARG A 151 6.89 -0.41 3.52
CA ARG A 151 5.92 -1.36 2.96
C ARG A 151 4.77 -1.66 3.91
N LYS A 152 5.08 -1.82 5.20
CA LYS A 152 4.06 -1.99 6.23
C LYS A 152 3.08 -0.80 6.22
N GLU A 153 3.61 0.40 6.15
CA GLU A 153 2.86 1.67 6.21
C GLU A 153 2.09 2.01 4.94
N ASN A 154 2.71 1.85 3.77
CA ASN A 154 2.14 2.31 2.51
C ASN A 154 1.42 1.23 1.72
N ILE A 155 1.55 -0.06 2.12
CA ILE A 155 0.92 -1.19 1.44
C ILE A 155 -0.02 -1.94 2.40
N ILE A 156 0.47 -2.45 3.53
CA ILE A 156 -0.35 -3.28 4.44
C ILE A 156 -1.43 -2.46 5.17
N PHE A 157 -1.05 -1.33 5.76
CA PHE A 157 -1.98 -0.51 6.55
C PHE A 157 -3.21 -0.04 5.77
N PRO A 158 -3.10 0.47 4.51
CA PRO A 158 -4.27 0.83 3.72
C PRO A 158 -5.31 -0.29 3.57
N TYR A 159 -4.87 -1.55 3.44
CA TYR A 159 -5.78 -2.69 3.39
C TYR A 159 -6.48 -2.91 4.73
N LEU A 160 -5.76 -2.89 5.86
CA LEU A 160 -6.39 -3.00 7.19
C LEU A 160 -7.40 -1.87 7.44
N GLU A 161 -7.06 -0.64 7.05
CA GLU A 161 -7.94 0.52 7.20
C GLU A 161 -9.23 0.41 6.38
N LYS A 162 -9.16 -0.19 5.18
CA LYS A 162 -10.34 -0.51 4.35
C LYS A 162 -11.32 -1.43 5.07
N TYR A 163 -10.83 -2.29 5.96
CA TYR A 163 -11.65 -3.16 6.82
C TYR A 163 -11.99 -2.52 8.18
N GLY A 164 -11.75 -1.21 8.36
CA GLY A 164 -12.08 -0.46 9.57
C GLY A 164 -11.03 -0.56 10.69
N ILE A 165 -9.93 -1.27 10.46
CA ILE A 165 -8.86 -1.46 11.44
C ILE A 165 -7.86 -0.30 11.31
N THR A 166 -8.11 0.81 12.02
CA THR A 166 -7.29 2.02 11.88
C THR A 166 -6.40 2.34 13.09
N ALA A 167 -6.74 1.84 14.29
CA ALA A 167 -6.02 2.23 15.50
C ALA A 167 -4.63 1.55 15.63
N PRO A 168 -4.48 0.22 15.45
CA PRO A 168 -3.17 -0.41 15.50
C PRO A 168 -2.18 0.11 14.44
N PRO A 169 -2.56 0.24 13.15
CA PRO A 169 -1.69 0.84 12.13
C PRO A 169 -1.13 2.21 12.53
N LYS A 170 -1.99 3.13 12.98
CA LYS A 170 -1.59 4.50 13.36
C LYS A 170 -0.60 4.51 14.53
N VAL A 171 -0.82 3.66 15.54
CA VAL A 171 0.08 3.58 16.69
C VAL A 171 1.43 2.99 16.28
N MET A 172 1.42 1.93 15.45
CA MET A 172 2.66 1.32 14.97
C MET A 172 3.48 2.29 14.13
N TRP A 173 2.85 3.02 13.21
CA TRP A 173 3.50 4.07 12.41
C TRP A 173 4.21 5.11 13.30
N GLY A 174 3.52 5.61 14.34
CA GLY A 174 4.14 6.57 15.26
C GLY A 174 5.41 6.01 15.94
N VAL A 175 5.40 4.73 16.30
CA VAL A 175 6.59 4.07 16.88
C VAL A 175 7.69 3.85 15.83
N ASP A 176 7.33 3.54 14.58
CA ASP A 176 8.27 3.42 13.45
C ASP A 176 8.99 4.76 13.20
N ASP A 177 8.26 5.87 13.20
CA ASP A 177 8.81 7.21 13.04
C ASP A 177 9.79 7.60 14.17
N GLU A 178 9.45 7.26 15.41
CA GLU A 178 10.35 7.48 16.54
C GLU A 178 11.63 6.63 16.43
N ILE A 179 11.54 5.37 15.97
CA ILE A 179 12.71 4.52 15.72
C ILE A 179 13.59 5.13 14.61
N ARG A 180 12.98 5.55 13.48
CA ARG A 180 13.71 6.22 12.39
C ARG A 180 14.40 7.49 12.85
N ALA A 181 13.71 8.31 13.64
CA ALA A 181 14.24 9.55 14.19
C ALA A 181 15.44 9.28 15.10
N GLU A 182 15.36 8.24 15.94
CA GLU A 182 16.44 7.86 16.84
C GLU A 182 17.68 7.35 16.09
N ILE A 183 17.50 6.48 15.08
CA ILE A 183 18.60 6.03 14.21
C ILE A 183 19.29 7.24 13.55
N LYS A 184 18.52 8.15 12.96
CA LYS A 184 19.05 9.37 12.32
C LYS A 184 19.76 10.27 13.33
N GLY A 185 19.19 10.42 14.53
CA GLY A 185 19.73 11.23 15.62
C GLY A 185 21.09 10.73 16.09
N ILE A 186 21.21 9.43 16.38
CA ILE A 186 22.47 8.81 16.81
C ILE A 186 23.52 8.89 15.69
N LYS A 187 23.15 8.63 14.43
CA LYS A 187 24.07 8.77 13.29
C LYS A 187 24.60 10.19 13.13
N LEU A 188 23.76 11.19 13.32
CA LEU A 188 24.17 12.59 13.24
C LEU A 188 25.15 12.94 14.37
N GLU A 189 24.83 12.50 15.59
CA GLU A 189 25.69 12.70 16.77
C GLU A 189 27.06 12.06 16.59
N LEU A 190 27.13 10.83 16.07
CA LEU A 190 28.39 10.13 15.80
C LEU A 190 29.25 10.81 14.71
N LYS A 191 28.63 11.47 13.72
CA LYS A 191 29.38 12.22 12.69
C LYS A 191 30.12 13.42 13.27
N SER A 192 29.59 14.03 14.31
CA SER A 192 30.19 15.14 15.05
C SER A 192 30.47 14.74 16.50
N TYR A 193 31.01 13.54 16.70
CA TYR A 193 31.19 12.96 18.02
C TYR A 193 32.12 13.79 18.90
N ILE A 194 31.69 14.08 20.14
CA ILE A 194 32.38 14.95 21.10
C ILE A 194 32.84 14.24 22.38
N GLY A 195 32.79 12.90 22.43
CA GLY A 195 33.22 12.13 23.60
C GLY A 195 32.11 11.83 24.62
N ASN A 196 30.84 11.93 24.25
CA ASN A 196 29.68 11.63 25.11
C ASN A 196 29.27 10.16 25.06
N LYS A 197 30.25 9.26 25.24
CA LYS A 197 30.13 7.80 25.07
C LYS A 197 28.94 7.16 25.78
N GLU A 198 28.77 7.47 27.07
CA GLU A 198 27.75 6.82 27.92
C GLU A 198 26.33 7.09 27.42
N GLU A 199 26.05 8.31 26.95
CA GLU A 199 24.73 8.67 26.44
C GLU A 199 24.43 7.96 25.11
N VAL A 200 25.40 7.94 24.19
CA VAL A 200 25.27 7.22 22.91
C VAL A 200 24.99 5.74 23.15
N VAL A 201 25.74 5.09 24.05
CA VAL A 201 25.56 3.68 24.39
C VAL A 201 24.18 3.41 25.00
N LYS A 202 23.71 4.28 25.89
CA LYS A 202 22.38 4.17 26.50
C LYS A 202 21.27 4.28 25.44
N ARG A 203 21.35 5.28 24.56
CA ARG A 203 20.40 5.50 23.46
C ARG A 203 20.35 4.30 22.51
N LEU A 204 21.50 3.72 22.18
CA LEU A 204 21.59 2.51 21.36
C LEU A 204 20.93 1.30 22.02
N GLY A 205 21.08 1.14 23.34
CA GLY A 205 20.38 0.09 24.10
C GLY A 205 18.86 0.22 24.00
N ILE A 206 18.34 1.45 24.18
CA ILE A 206 16.91 1.75 24.04
C ILE A 206 16.43 1.51 22.60
N LEU A 207 17.23 1.91 21.60
CA LEU A 207 16.91 1.67 20.19
C LEU A 207 16.76 0.18 19.90
N ILE A 208 17.71 -0.65 20.36
CA ILE A 208 17.66 -2.12 20.18
C ILE A 208 16.39 -2.69 20.82
N GLU A 209 16.06 -2.30 22.05
CA GLU A 209 14.85 -2.74 22.73
C GLU A 209 13.59 -2.38 21.94
N ARG A 210 13.50 -1.13 21.46
CA ARG A 210 12.36 -0.66 20.68
C ARG A 210 12.17 -1.38 19.34
N VAL A 211 13.26 -1.69 18.63
CA VAL A 211 13.16 -2.46 17.38
C VAL A 211 12.68 -3.88 17.66
N ASN A 212 13.22 -4.55 18.68
CA ASN A 212 12.76 -5.88 19.09
C ASN A 212 11.29 -5.87 19.54
N GLU A 213 10.83 -4.83 20.24
CA GLU A 213 9.41 -4.67 20.58
C GLU A 213 8.53 -4.49 19.34
N MET A 214 8.99 -3.77 18.32
CA MET A 214 8.24 -3.62 17.07
C MET A 214 8.12 -4.96 16.35
N ILE A 215 9.22 -5.71 16.22
CA ILE A 215 9.23 -7.06 15.67
C ILE A 215 8.21 -7.95 16.42
N PHE A 216 8.22 -7.92 17.75
CA PHE A 216 7.26 -8.68 18.55
C PHE A 216 5.80 -8.28 18.25
N LYS A 217 5.50 -6.98 18.17
CA LYS A 217 4.15 -6.48 17.86
C LYS A 217 3.73 -6.86 16.44
N GLU A 218 4.65 -6.83 15.49
CA GLU A 218 4.37 -7.24 14.12
C GLU A 218 3.99 -8.71 14.05
N GLU A 219 4.79 -9.59 14.65
CA GLU A 219 4.59 -11.03 14.59
C GLU A 219 3.40 -11.55 15.39
N ASN A 220 3.12 -10.92 16.54
CA ASN A 220 2.09 -11.38 17.46
C ASN A 220 0.77 -10.63 17.34
N ILE A 221 0.75 -9.49 16.63
CA ILE A 221 -0.46 -8.64 16.52
C ILE A 221 -0.76 -8.32 15.06
N LEU A 222 0.16 -7.64 14.36
CA LEU A 222 -0.13 -7.13 13.02
C LEU A 222 -0.30 -8.25 12.00
N PHE A 223 0.64 -9.19 11.93
CA PHE A 223 0.63 -10.23 10.92
C PHE A 223 -0.49 -11.25 11.12
N PRO A 224 -0.84 -11.69 12.34
CA PRO A 224 -2.06 -12.46 12.58
C PRO A 224 -3.31 -11.70 12.11
N MET A 225 -3.41 -10.42 12.42
CA MET A 225 -4.52 -9.57 11.97
C MET A 225 -4.57 -9.47 10.43
N CYS A 226 -3.43 -9.33 9.76
CA CYS A 226 -3.37 -9.33 8.30
C CYS A 226 -3.82 -10.67 7.73
N LYS A 227 -3.37 -11.79 8.31
CA LYS A 227 -3.71 -13.16 7.90
C LYS A 227 -5.22 -13.42 7.99
N ASP A 228 -5.87 -12.86 9.00
CA ASP A 228 -7.32 -13.00 9.21
C ASP A 228 -8.16 -12.04 8.35
N THR A 229 -7.57 -10.93 7.91
CA THR A 229 -8.29 -9.82 7.25
C THR A 229 -8.09 -9.78 5.73
N LEU A 230 -6.85 -9.91 5.26
CA LEU A 230 -6.51 -9.73 3.84
C LEU A 230 -6.96 -10.93 3.01
N SER A 231 -7.59 -10.63 1.87
CA SER A 231 -7.90 -11.63 0.85
C SER A 231 -6.66 -12.05 0.07
N LEU A 232 -6.77 -13.16 -0.67
CA LEU A 232 -5.70 -13.65 -1.54
C LEU A 232 -5.29 -12.60 -2.58
N ASP A 233 -6.25 -11.92 -3.21
CA ASP A 233 -5.98 -10.88 -4.21
C ASP A 233 -5.24 -9.68 -3.61
N GLU A 234 -5.60 -9.29 -2.38
CA GLU A 234 -4.90 -8.22 -1.67
C GLU A 234 -3.47 -8.64 -1.31
N TRP A 235 -3.24 -9.91 -0.92
CA TRP A 235 -1.88 -10.42 -0.74
C TRP A 235 -1.06 -10.44 -2.05
N ILE A 236 -1.69 -10.73 -3.20
CA ILE A 236 -1.02 -10.65 -4.51
C ILE A 236 -0.59 -9.22 -4.77
N THR A 237 -1.49 -8.25 -4.60
CA THR A 237 -1.14 -6.83 -4.78
C THR A 237 -0.07 -6.38 -3.80
N VAL A 238 -0.11 -6.85 -2.54
CA VAL A 238 0.97 -6.59 -1.58
C VAL A 238 2.31 -7.10 -2.10
N ALA A 239 2.35 -8.30 -2.72
CA ALA A 239 3.58 -8.85 -3.28
C ALA A 239 4.09 -8.02 -4.47
N GLU A 240 3.21 -7.60 -5.37
CA GLU A 240 3.54 -6.80 -6.56
C GLU A 240 4.04 -5.40 -6.17
N ASP A 241 3.34 -4.71 -5.27
CA ASP A 241 3.68 -3.34 -4.84
C ASP A 241 4.94 -3.31 -3.95
N SER A 242 5.32 -4.44 -3.33
CA SER A 242 6.50 -4.51 -2.45
C SER A 242 7.81 -4.25 -3.20
N GLU A 243 7.90 -4.59 -4.49
CA GLU A 243 9.10 -4.37 -5.30
C GLU A 243 9.39 -2.88 -5.54
N GLU A 244 8.35 -2.05 -5.64
CA GLU A 244 8.49 -0.59 -5.86
C GLU A 244 9.17 0.12 -4.68
N ILE A 245 8.97 -0.39 -3.46
CA ILE A 245 9.62 0.13 -2.25
C ILE A 245 10.97 -0.59 -1.99
N GLY A 246 11.04 -1.88 -2.28
CA GLY A 246 12.21 -2.73 -2.06
C GLY A 246 12.20 -3.47 -0.72
N TYR A 247 13.28 -4.19 -0.44
CA TYR A 247 13.40 -5.14 0.68
C TYR A 247 14.48 -4.75 1.70
N CYS A 248 14.25 -5.14 2.95
CA CYS A 248 15.12 -4.87 4.10
C CYS A 248 16.03 -6.06 4.35
N LEU A 249 17.35 -5.89 4.16
CA LEU A 249 18.43 -6.87 4.38
C LEU A 249 18.37 -8.16 3.54
N ILE A 250 17.19 -8.64 3.14
CA ILE A 250 16.99 -9.88 2.40
C ILE A 250 15.87 -9.74 1.36
N GLU A 251 16.10 -10.30 0.17
CA GLU A 251 15.08 -10.39 -0.88
C GLU A 251 14.14 -11.60 -0.68
N PRO A 252 12.95 -11.62 -1.30
CA PRO A 252 12.05 -12.76 -1.20
C PRO A 252 12.72 -14.07 -1.64
N SER A 253 12.44 -15.15 -0.91
CA SER A 253 12.98 -16.49 -1.17
C SER A 253 12.45 -17.17 -2.45
N GLY A 254 11.69 -16.44 -3.26
CA GLY A 254 11.14 -16.86 -4.56
C GLY A 254 10.05 -15.92 -5.05
N VAL A 255 9.52 -16.19 -6.24
CA VAL A 255 8.30 -15.53 -6.75
C VAL A 255 7.11 -16.32 -6.27
N TRP A 256 6.30 -15.73 -5.38
CA TRP A 256 5.05 -16.36 -4.97
C TRP A 256 4.02 -16.28 -6.08
N LYS A 257 3.52 -17.45 -6.48
CA LYS A 257 2.42 -17.60 -7.43
C LYS A 257 1.33 -18.39 -6.72
N PRO A 258 0.24 -17.75 -6.27
CA PRO A 258 -0.83 -18.48 -5.64
C PRO A 258 -1.44 -19.49 -6.61
N TYR A 259 -1.96 -20.61 -6.08
CA TYR A 259 -2.56 -21.69 -6.86
C TYR A 259 -3.94 -21.25 -7.41
N SER A 260 -3.93 -20.24 -8.26
CA SER A 260 -5.04 -19.81 -9.11
C SER A 260 -4.55 -19.41 -10.51
N ALA A 261 -3.43 -19.98 -10.97
CA ALA A 261 -2.95 -19.88 -12.36
C ALA A 261 -3.85 -20.64 -13.38
N LYS A 262 -5.15 -20.78 -13.10
CA LYS A 262 -6.22 -21.21 -14.01
C LYS A 262 -7.42 -20.25 -14.02
N GLN A 263 -7.26 -19.04 -13.48
CA GLN A 263 -8.22 -17.94 -13.65
C GLN A 263 -7.54 -16.70 -14.27
N GLU A 264 -6.81 -16.89 -15.37
CA GLU A 264 -6.44 -15.80 -16.29
C GLU A 264 -7.68 -15.12 -16.95
N ASP A 265 -8.91 -15.51 -16.59
CA ASP A 265 -10.17 -14.94 -17.09
C ASP A 265 -11.11 -14.38 -16.00
N LYS A 266 -10.66 -14.15 -14.75
CA LYS A 266 -11.51 -13.52 -13.70
C LYS A 266 -10.97 -12.23 -13.08
N LEU A 267 -10.01 -11.57 -13.71
CA LEU A 267 -9.58 -10.20 -13.39
C LEU A 267 -10.58 -9.12 -13.89
N GLY A 268 -11.88 -9.44 -13.95
CA GLY A 268 -12.88 -8.61 -14.65
C GLY A 268 -14.26 -8.50 -14.01
N GLU A 269 -14.50 -9.04 -12.81
CA GLU A 269 -15.84 -8.92 -12.17
C GLU A 269 -15.76 -8.44 -10.72
N SER A 270 -15.02 -7.37 -10.47
CA SER A 270 -15.46 -6.45 -9.40
C SER A 270 -16.52 -5.56 -10.04
N VAL A 271 -17.79 -5.76 -9.65
CA VAL A 271 -19.00 -5.01 -10.08
C VAL A 271 -18.63 -3.77 -10.90
N GLU A 272 -18.63 -3.88 -12.23
CA GLU A 272 -18.50 -2.71 -13.09
C GLU A 272 -19.66 -1.80 -12.75
N LYS A 273 -19.41 -0.76 -11.95
CA LYS A 273 -20.37 0.31 -11.77
C LYS A 273 -20.49 0.97 -13.14
N PRO A 274 -21.67 0.97 -13.78
CA PRO A 274 -21.83 1.55 -15.11
C PRO A 274 -21.31 3.00 -15.11
N GLY A 275 -20.38 3.31 -16.02
CA GLY A 275 -19.84 4.67 -16.18
C GLY A 275 -18.48 4.96 -15.53
N GLN A 276 -17.78 3.95 -14.98
CA GLN A 276 -16.41 4.10 -14.51
C GLN A 276 -15.38 3.68 -15.57
N ILE A 277 -14.36 4.51 -15.76
CA ILE A 277 -13.12 4.25 -16.50
C ILE A 277 -12.11 3.65 -15.52
N ARG A 278 -11.73 2.39 -15.72
CA ARG A 278 -10.70 1.72 -14.92
C ARG A 278 -9.33 1.79 -15.59
N LEU A 279 -8.31 2.13 -14.82
CA LEU A 279 -6.90 2.13 -15.18
C LEU A 279 -6.16 1.16 -14.24
N PRO A 280 -4.94 0.69 -14.57
CA PRO A 280 -4.20 -0.23 -13.72
C PRO A 280 -4.00 0.27 -12.27
N THR A 281 -3.89 1.58 -12.07
CA THR A 281 -3.60 2.21 -10.78
C THR A 281 -4.82 2.88 -10.12
N GLY A 282 -6.03 2.68 -10.65
CA GLY A 282 -7.23 3.30 -10.07
C GLY A 282 -8.41 3.38 -11.04
N PHE A 283 -9.41 4.18 -10.68
CA PHE A 283 -10.60 4.37 -11.49
C PHE A 283 -11.12 5.80 -11.39
N PHE A 284 -11.77 6.26 -12.45
CA PHE A 284 -12.41 7.56 -12.53
C PHE A 284 -13.79 7.42 -13.18
N THR A 285 -14.75 8.24 -12.81
CA THR A 285 -15.84 8.59 -13.73
C THR A 285 -15.30 9.46 -14.87
N ALA A 286 -16.01 9.52 -16.00
CA ALA A 286 -15.63 10.41 -17.09
C ALA A 286 -15.51 11.88 -16.65
N LEU A 287 -16.37 12.31 -15.71
CA LEU A 287 -16.35 13.66 -15.14
C LEU A 287 -15.11 13.90 -14.27
N GLU A 288 -14.75 12.96 -13.40
CA GLU A 288 -13.54 13.08 -12.56
C GLU A 288 -12.27 13.15 -13.42
N LEU A 289 -12.19 12.34 -14.48
CA LEU A 289 -11.06 12.37 -15.41
C LEU A 289 -10.99 13.71 -16.15
N GLU A 290 -12.12 14.25 -16.62
CA GLU A 290 -12.17 15.57 -17.26
C GLU A 290 -11.70 16.68 -16.31
N LEU A 291 -12.23 16.71 -15.08
CA LEU A 291 -11.89 17.73 -14.09
C LEU A 291 -10.41 17.66 -13.69
N MET A 292 -9.87 16.45 -13.48
CA MET A 292 -8.46 16.25 -13.19
C MET A 292 -7.58 16.79 -14.32
N MET A 293 -7.86 16.40 -15.58
CA MET A 293 -7.08 16.85 -16.74
C MET A 293 -7.16 18.37 -16.96
N ASN A 294 -8.30 19.01 -16.64
CA ASN A 294 -8.45 20.46 -16.70
C ASN A 294 -7.80 21.21 -15.51
N THR A 295 -7.40 20.51 -14.45
CA THR A 295 -6.77 21.10 -13.25
C THR A 295 -5.23 21.04 -13.33
N LEU A 296 -4.67 20.26 -14.25
CA LEU A 296 -3.22 20.16 -14.43
C LEU A 296 -2.61 21.56 -14.67
N PRO A 297 -1.40 21.85 -14.13
CA PRO A 297 -0.73 23.15 -14.26
C PRO A 297 -0.07 23.33 -15.64
N PHE A 298 -0.55 22.60 -16.64
CA PHE A 298 -0.11 22.61 -18.03
C PHE A 298 -1.25 22.12 -18.93
N ASP A 299 -1.26 22.59 -20.16
CA ASP A 299 -2.21 22.15 -21.17
C ASP A 299 -1.69 20.89 -21.87
N ILE A 300 -2.60 19.95 -22.17
CA ILE A 300 -2.32 18.76 -22.97
C ILE A 300 -3.20 18.71 -24.21
N THR A 301 -2.66 18.21 -25.32
CA THR A 301 -3.40 17.85 -26.53
C THR A 301 -2.98 16.46 -26.98
N PHE A 302 -3.94 15.55 -27.11
CA PHE A 302 -3.71 14.19 -27.59
C PHE A 302 -4.07 14.06 -29.07
N ILE A 303 -3.09 13.59 -29.84
CA ILE A 303 -3.18 13.30 -31.27
C ILE A 303 -3.14 11.79 -31.42
N GLY A 304 -4.15 11.19 -32.05
CA GLY A 304 -4.21 9.75 -32.26
C GLY A 304 -3.16 9.25 -33.27
N LYS A 305 -2.99 7.92 -33.34
CA LYS A 305 -2.14 7.26 -34.35
C LYS A 305 -2.44 7.63 -35.81
N ASP A 306 -3.66 8.07 -36.07
CA ASP A 306 -4.19 8.56 -37.34
C ASP A 306 -3.96 10.07 -37.57
N ASP A 307 -3.12 10.71 -36.74
CA ASP A 307 -2.77 12.13 -36.77
C ASP A 307 -3.94 13.10 -36.55
N THR A 308 -5.06 12.59 -36.04
CA THR A 308 -6.24 13.40 -35.69
C THR A 308 -6.21 13.84 -34.24
N VAL A 309 -6.63 15.06 -33.97
CA VAL A 309 -6.76 15.56 -32.59
C VAL A 309 -7.95 14.86 -31.92
N LYS A 310 -7.70 14.15 -30.83
CA LYS A 310 -8.73 13.38 -30.11
C LYS A 310 -9.18 14.05 -28.82
N TYR A 311 -8.28 14.78 -28.16
CA TYR A 311 -8.56 15.42 -26.89
C TYR A 311 -7.66 16.64 -26.69
N PHE A 312 -8.15 17.63 -25.95
CA PHE A 312 -7.32 18.70 -25.37
C PHE A 312 -7.91 19.13 -24.02
N SER A 313 -7.05 19.49 -23.06
CA SER A 313 -7.47 20.02 -21.77
C SER A 313 -7.98 21.47 -21.89
N GLN A 314 -8.88 21.85 -21.00
CA GLN A 314 -9.41 23.20 -20.85
C GLN A 314 -8.97 23.79 -19.51
N GLY A 315 -7.65 23.93 -19.35
CA GLY A 315 -7.06 24.53 -18.17
C GLY A 315 -7.39 26.02 -18.02
N PRO A 316 -7.19 26.59 -16.81
CA PRO A 316 -7.47 28.00 -16.54
C PRO A 316 -6.50 28.94 -17.28
N GLU A 317 -5.25 28.53 -17.49
CA GLU A 317 -4.21 29.32 -18.18
C GLU A 317 -3.95 28.74 -19.57
N ARG A 318 -4.67 29.25 -20.59
CA ARG A 318 -4.59 28.73 -21.96
C ARG A 318 -3.63 29.55 -22.80
N ILE A 319 -2.43 29.03 -23.04
CA ILE A 319 -1.40 29.70 -23.84
C ILE A 319 -1.77 29.70 -25.33
N PHE A 320 -2.28 28.58 -25.84
CA PHE A 320 -2.77 28.46 -27.20
C PHE A 320 -4.27 28.14 -27.21
N PRO A 321 -5.13 29.04 -27.71
CA PRO A 321 -6.56 28.79 -27.73
C PRO A 321 -6.89 27.63 -28.69
N ARG A 322 -7.57 26.61 -28.16
CA ARG A 322 -8.16 25.50 -28.91
C ARG A 322 -9.69 25.58 -28.84
N THR A 323 -10.37 25.28 -29.93
CA THR A 323 -11.84 25.20 -29.97
C THR A 323 -12.25 23.74 -30.17
N LYS A 324 -13.45 23.36 -29.71
CA LYS A 324 -13.97 21.99 -29.92
C LYS A 324 -14.04 21.58 -31.40
N ALA A 325 -14.02 22.54 -32.32
CA ALA A 325 -14.02 22.31 -33.76
C ALA A 325 -12.75 21.61 -34.29
N ILE A 326 -11.66 21.54 -33.51
CA ILE A 326 -10.44 20.84 -33.93
C ILE A 326 -10.51 19.32 -33.68
N ILE A 327 -11.46 18.85 -32.86
CA ILE A 327 -11.59 17.42 -32.58
C ILE A 327 -11.92 16.67 -33.87
N GLY A 328 -11.15 15.63 -34.17
CA GLY A 328 -11.22 14.86 -35.42
C GLY A 328 -10.50 15.52 -36.61
N ARG A 329 -9.98 16.74 -36.46
CA ARG A 329 -9.18 17.39 -37.49
C ARG A 329 -7.75 16.86 -37.46
N THR A 330 -7.12 16.71 -38.62
CA THR A 330 -5.70 16.31 -38.68
C THR A 330 -4.79 17.43 -38.14
N VAL A 331 -3.70 17.06 -37.48
CA VAL A 331 -2.79 18.01 -36.83
C VAL A 331 -2.14 18.96 -37.82
N GLN A 332 -1.88 18.50 -39.05
CA GLN A 332 -1.30 19.31 -40.13
C GLN A 332 -2.21 20.49 -40.47
N ASN A 333 -3.53 20.27 -40.49
CA ASN A 333 -4.52 21.31 -40.74
C ASN A 333 -4.67 22.28 -39.56
N CYS A 334 -4.19 21.93 -38.36
CA CYS A 334 -4.24 22.78 -37.18
C CYS A 334 -3.07 23.78 -37.09
N HIS A 335 -2.08 23.68 -37.99
CA HIS A 335 -0.88 24.51 -37.98
C HIS A 335 -0.78 25.40 -39.23
N PRO A 336 -0.18 26.61 -39.12
CA PRO A 336 0.13 27.44 -40.27
C PRO A 336 1.08 26.72 -41.25
N PRO A 337 0.98 26.97 -42.58
CA PRO A 337 1.80 26.31 -43.60
C PRO A 337 3.31 26.36 -43.33
N ALA A 338 3.80 27.45 -42.73
CA ALA A 338 5.21 27.63 -42.39
C ALA A 338 5.76 26.62 -41.36
N SER A 339 4.88 26.00 -40.55
CA SER A 339 5.26 25.08 -39.46
C SER A 339 4.80 23.63 -39.67
N VAL A 340 4.00 23.35 -40.70
CA VAL A 340 3.44 22.01 -40.94
C VAL A 340 4.54 20.97 -41.14
N HIS A 341 5.58 21.29 -41.91
CA HIS A 341 6.68 20.35 -42.17
C HIS A 341 7.46 19.96 -40.90
N THR A 342 7.58 20.86 -39.93
CA THR A 342 8.19 20.55 -38.63
C THR A 342 7.34 19.55 -37.86
N VAL A 343 6.02 19.76 -37.82
CA VAL A 343 5.08 18.85 -37.15
C VAL A 343 5.07 17.47 -37.83
N GLU A 344 5.06 17.44 -39.17
CA GLU A 344 5.13 16.19 -39.94
C GLU A 344 6.42 15.42 -39.67
N SER A 345 7.57 16.11 -39.59
CA SER A 345 8.85 15.49 -39.27
C SER A 345 8.84 14.87 -37.87
N ILE A 346 8.31 15.58 -36.87
CA ILE A 346 8.21 15.07 -35.49
C ILE A 346 7.34 13.81 -35.44
N LEU A 347 6.17 13.84 -36.06
CA LEU A 347 5.28 12.67 -36.11
C LEU A 347 5.91 11.49 -36.85
N HIS A 348 6.65 11.76 -37.93
CA HIS A 348 7.35 10.72 -38.67
C HIS A 348 8.44 10.06 -37.81
N ASP A 349 9.26 10.85 -37.12
CA ASP A 349 10.30 10.37 -36.21
C ASP A 349 9.68 9.51 -35.08
N PHE A 350 8.55 9.95 -34.52
CA PHE A 350 7.85 9.22 -33.47
C PHE A 350 7.26 7.89 -33.96
N LYS A 351 6.60 7.89 -35.11
CA LYS A 351 6.04 6.67 -35.70
C LYS A 351 7.10 5.63 -36.01
N ASN A 352 8.27 6.06 -36.45
CA ASN A 352 9.38 5.18 -36.82
C ASN A 352 10.32 4.81 -35.65
N GLY A 353 10.04 5.30 -34.44
CA GLY A 353 10.89 5.01 -33.28
C GLY A 353 12.25 5.73 -33.30
N VAL A 354 12.41 6.78 -34.12
CA VAL A 354 13.64 7.58 -34.17
C VAL A 354 13.77 8.48 -32.95
N LYS A 355 12.64 8.98 -32.45
CA LYS A 355 12.55 9.81 -31.24
C LYS A 355 11.34 9.40 -30.40
N ASP A 356 11.43 9.62 -29.10
CA ASP A 356 10.31 9.48 -28.17
C ASP A 356 9.83 10.84 -27.61
N SER A 357 10.64 11.88 -27.76
CA SER A 357 10.24 13.23 -27.41
C SER A 357 10.91 14.30 -28.26
N GLU A 358 10.28 15.48 -28.33
CA GLU A 358 10.83 16.70 -28.93
C GLU A 358 10.36 17.89 -28.11
N SER A 359 11.19 18.92 -27.97
CA SER A 359 10.90 20.03 -27.06
C SER A 359 11.36 21.36 -27.62
N PHE A 360 10.57 22.41 -27.42
CA PHE A 360 10.94 23.78 -27.75
C PHE A 360 10.37 24.77 -26.76
N TRP A 361 10.97 25.96 -26.71
CA TRP A 361 10.61 27.01 -25.79
C TRP A 361 10.52 28.36 -26.50
N ILE A 362 9.50 29.12 -26.14
CA ILE A 362 9.21 30.42 -26.74
C ILE A 362 9.11 31.43 -25.61
N LYS A 363 9.98 32.45 -25.66
CA LYS A 363 9.89 33.60 -24.76
C LYS A 363 9.04 34.68 -25.43
N ALA A 364 7.89 34.99 -24.84
CA ALA A 364 6.95 35.97 -25.37
C ALA A 364 6.48 36.91 -24.26
N ALA A 365 7.02 38.13 -24.23
CA ALA A 365 6.70 39.16 -23.24
C ALA A 365 6.69 38.62 -21.80
N ASP A 366 5.50 38.48 -21.21
CA ASP A 366 5.30 38.10 -19.82
C ASP A 366 5.25 36.59 -19.57
N ILE A 367 5.28 35.77 -20.62
CA ILE A 367 5.24 34.30 -20.52
C ILE A 367 6.51 33.66 -21.08
N TYR A 368 6.92 32.56 -20.45
CA TYR A 368 7.96 31.69 -20.98
C TYR A 368 7.36 30.31 -21.23
N VAL A 369 7.03 30.06 -22.49
CA VAL A 369 6.28 28.87 -22.90
C VAL A 369 7.24 27.73 -23.16
N TYR A 370 7.02 26.59 -22.53
CA TYR A 370 7.70 25.33 -22.80
C TYR A 370 6.73 24.33 -23.41
N ILE A 371 7.08 23.82 -24.59
CA ILE A 371 6.23 22.96 -25.42
C ILE A 371 6.98 21.66 -25.63
N ARG A 372 6.33 20.54 -25.34
CA ARG A 372 6.91 19.20 -25.44
C ARG A 372 5.97 18.30 -26.20
N TYR A 373 6.53 17.46 -27.06
CA TYR A 373 5.82 16.39 -27.73
C TYR A 373 6.39 15.06 -27.27
N PHE A 374 5.52 14.09 -27.01
CA PHE A 374 5.90 12.73 -26.61
C PHE A 374 5.22 11.71 -27.50
N ALA A 375 5.97 10.71 -27.94
CA ALA A 375 5.41 9.52 -28.56
C ALA A 375 4.74 8.67 -27.47
N ILE A 376 3.43 8.42 -27.61
CA ILE A 376 2.73 7.46 -26.74
C ILE A 376 2.85 6.10 -27.39
N ARG A 377 3.36 5.13 -26.64
CA ARG A 377 3.49 3.73 -27.05
C ARG A 377 2.79 2.81 -26.07
N ASP A 378 2.30 1.66 -26.54
CA ASP A 378 1.80 0.61 -25.67
C ASP A 378 2.94 -0.26 -25.09
N LYS A 379 2.57 -1.32 -24.36
CA LYS A 379 3.50 -2.23 -23.67
C LYS A 379 4.44 -2.97 -24.64
N ASP A 380 4.02 -3.14 -25.90
CA ASP A 380 4.78 -3.80 -26.96
C ASP A 380 5.61 -2.79 -27.79
N GLY A 381 5.62 -1.51 -27.40
CA GLY A 381 6.34 -0.44 -28.09
C GLY A 381 5.61 0.10 -29.32
N VAL A 382 4.37 -0.30 -29.56
CA VAL A 382 3.60 0.14 -30.73
C VAL A 382 3.13 1.58 -30.53
N TYR A 383 3.34 2.43 -31.54
CA TYR A 383 2.92 3.83 -31.51
C TYR A 383 1.38 3.99 -31.47
N MET A 384 0.89 4.65 -30.43
CA MET A 384 -0.54 4.89 -30.16
C MET A 384 -0.97 6.32 -30.44
N GLY A 385 -0.03 7.27 -30.51
CA GLY A 385 -0.30 8.67 -30.78
C GLY A 385 0.79 9.59 -30.25
N THR A 386 0.53 10.89 -30.30
CA THR A 386 1.41 11.93 -29.78
C THR A 386 0.71 12.75 -28.71
N LEU A 387 1.39 13.00 -27.60
CA LEU A 387 0.97 13.96 -26.58
C LEU A 387 1.74 15.26 -26.74
N GLU A 388 1.03 16.36 -27.00
CA GLU A 388 1.56 17.71 -26.87
C GLU A 388 1.29 18.21 -25.43
N VAL A 389 2.31 18.78 -24.79
CA VAL A 389 2.23 19.41 -23.46
C VAL A 389 2.76 20.84 -23.55
N THR A 390 1.99 21.81 -23.07
CA THR A 390 2.36 23.23 -23.07
C THR A 390 2.26 23.82 -21.68
N GLN A 391 3.30 24.52 -21.21
CA GLN A 391 3.36 25.10 -19.87
C GLN A 391 4.03 26.48 -19.86
N ASN A 392 3.50 27.41 -19.05
CA ASN A 392 4.22 28.64 -18.71
C ASN A 392 5.20 28.34 -17.58
N ILE A 393 6.49 28.25 -17.90
CA ILE A 393 7.54 27.90 -16.93
C ILE A 393 8.15 29.12 -16.24
N LYS A 394 7.72 30.35 -16.56
CA LYS A 394 8.25 31.56 -15.92
C LYS A 394 8.07 31.54 -14.38
N PRO A 395 6.87 31.24 -13.82
CA PRO A 395 6.71 31.16 -12.37
C PRO A 395 7.58 30.07 -11.72
N ILE A 396 7.82 28.97 -12.44
CA ILE A 396 8.66 27.86 -11.97
C ILE A 396 10.13 28.30 -11.91
N GLN A 397 10.61 29.04 -12.90
CA GLN A 397 11.98 29.58 -12.92
C GLN A 397 12.25 30.65 -11.85
N GLU A 398 11.20 31.26 -11.30
CA GLU A 398 11.29 32.26 -10.23
C GLU A 398 11.33 31.64 -8.82
N ILE A 399 11.05 30.33 -8.68
CA ILE A 399 11.16 29.63 -7.40
C ILE A 399 12.61 29.63 -6.92
N SER A 400 12.82 30.01 -5.66
CA SER A 400 14.12 29.97 -4.99
C SER A 400 13.97 29.60 -3.52
N GLY A 401 15.05 29.08 -2.91
CA GLY A 401 15.01 28.59 -1.52
C GLY A 401 14.19 27.30 -1.38
N GLU A 402 13.54 27.14 -0.23
CA GLU A 402 12.71 25.97 0.07
C GLU A 402 11.42 26.39 0.77
N LYS A 403 10.30 25.72 0.43
CA LYS A 403 9.01 25.84 1.12
C LYS A 403 8.55 24.44 1.51
N ARG A 404 8.68 24.10 2.80
CA ARG A 404 8.46 22.73 3.33
C ARG A 404 7.09 22.50 3.97
N LEU A 405 6.35 23.57 4.27
CA LEU A 405 5.01 23.55 4.88
C LEU A 405 4.16 24.69 4.29
N LEU A 406 2.85 24.69 4.56
CA LEU A 406 1.97 25.83 4.30
C LEU A 406 2.53 27.09 4.99
N ASP A 407 2.36 28.26 4.37
CA ASP A 407 2.74 29.55 4.97
C ASP A 407 1.90 29.84 6.22
#